data_AF-A0A9P5BEF9-F1
#
_entry.id   AF-A0A9P5BEF9-F1
#
_cell.length_a   1.000
_cell.length_b   1.000
_cell.length_c   1.000
_cell.angle_alpha   90.00
_cell.angle_beta   90.00
_cell.angle_gamma   90.00
#
_symmetry.space_group_name_H-M   'P 1'
#
loop_
_entity.id
_entity.type
_entity.pdbx_description
1 polymer ?
#
loop_
_entity_poly.entity_id
_entity_poly.type
_entity_poly.pdbx_seq_one_letter_code
_entity_poly.pdbx_strand_id
1 'polypeptide(L)'
;MPLLFRDDPYYASKEYNLEDIEVSILSVGNWGNTAVHLRGNILGYLVAGSLYKFLRLGVGRHDLPFYQDEEQPPIDMVVRKGNVGYNDPEAEKAGYTRRTENEWPLARTQYTNYYLHRNGTMSTEPEATQVEQPVGRLSYEALGTPEEPRFIEFSTPPFTKETEITGHIVAHLNVSATPHLGKRSSTRVPLETPFLSHRRHRDWLPHQDYFSTDVQPVIPGEVYAVDVEVWPTNVVVEPGSCLILEIASGDTPGVGIFVHDGAERTEERFGGMNHIHFAPHYQNYITLPIV
;
A
#
# COMPACT_ATOMS: atom_id res chain seq x y z
N MET A 1 0.47 -11.04 -22.02
CA MET A 1 1.54 -12.07 -21.84
C MET A 1 0.98 -13.20 -20.98
N PRO A 2 1.62 -14.39 -20.85
CA PRO A 2 1.24 -15.31 -19.79
C PRO A 2 1.44 -14.64 -18.42
N LEU A 3 0.61 -15.01 -17.44
CA LEU A 3 0.83 -14.60 -16.04
C LEU A 3 2.17 -15.15 -15.56
N LEU A 4 2.89 -14.37 -14.76
CA LEU A 4 4.24 -14.69 -14.27
C LEU A 4 4.18 -14.94 -12.77
N PHE A 5 4.58 -16.12 -12.32
CA PHE A 5 4.43 -16.55 -10.93
C PHE A 5 5.75 -16.68 -10.19
N ARG A 6 5.72 -16.58 -8.86
CA ARG A 6 6.91 -16.70 -8.01
C ARG A 6 7.57 -18.08 -8.11
N ASP A 7 6.79 -19.13 -8.32
CA ASP A 7 7.24 -20.51 -8.55
C ASP A 7 7.68 -20.79 -10.00
N ASP A 8 7.56 -19.84 -10.93
CA ASP A 8 8.14 -20.01 -12.26
C ASP A 8 9.68 -20.10 -12.13
N PRO A 9 10.36 -20.96 -12.92
CA PRO A 9 11.80 -21.21 -12.79
C PRO A 9 12.68 -19.95 -12.77
N TYR A 10 12.31 -18.93 -13.55
CA TYR A 10 13.03 -17.66 -13.59
C TYR A 10 12.94 -16.88 -12.27
N TYR A 11 11.78 -16.84 -11.61
CA TYR A 11 11.59 -16.10 -10.36
C TYR A 11 12.02 -16.91 -9.16
N ALA A 12 11.71 -18.20 -9.13
CA ALA A 12 12.11 -19.11 -8.08
C ALA A 12 13.64 -19.17 -7.92
N SER A 13 14.41 -19.06 -9.02
CA SER A 13 15.88 -19.00 -8.96
C SER A 13 16.46 -17.72 -8.33
N LYS A 14 15.63 -16.69 -8.08
CA LYS A 14 16.01 -15.43 -7.42
C LYS A 14 15.37 -15.27 -6.04
N GLU A 15 14.70 -16.30 -5.56
CA GLU A 15 14.17 -16.33 -4.21
C GLU A 15 15.30 -16.76 -3.26
N TYR A 16 15.78 -15.82 -2.46
CA TYR A 16 16.80 -16.06 -1.45
C TYR A 16 16.17 -16.04 -0.06
N ASN A 17 16.59 -16.94 0.82
CA ASN A 17 16.22 -16.83 2.22
C ASN A 17 17.00 -15.68 2.85
N LEU A 18 16.36 -14.52 3.01
CA LEU A 18 17.01 -13.34 3.56
C LEU A 18 17.50 -13.55 5.00
N GLU A 19 16.92 -14.51 5.74
CA GLU A 19 17.38 -14.89 7.08
C GLU A 19 18.82 -15.45 7.07
N ASP A 20 19.32 -15.92 5.93
CA ASP A 20 20.70 -16.43 5.78
C ASP A 20 21.75 -15.29 5.72
N ILE A 21 21.31 -14.04 5.62
CA ILE A 21 22.20 -12.87 5.62
C ILE A 21 22.61 -12.59 7.07
N GLU A 22 23.83 -12.95 7.45
CA GLU A 22 24.36 -12.78 8.83
C GLU A 22 25.34 -11.59 8.97
N VAL A 23 25.90 -11.11 7.85
CA VAL A 23 26.81 -9.96 7.85
C VAL A 23 26.09 -8.68 8.28
N SER A 24 26.79 -7.72 8.88
CA SER A 24 26.19 -6.42 9.23
C SER A 24 25.63 -5.73 7.98
N ILE A 25 24.41 -5.19 8.07
CA ILE A 25 23.75 -4.52 6.94
C ILE A 25 23.38 -3.08 7.26
N LEU A 26 23.58 -2.22 6.27
CA LEU A 26 22.96 -0.90 6.18
C LEU A 26 21.99 -0.93 5.00
N SER A 27 20.69 -1.01 5.28
CA SER A 27 19.66 -0.92 4.24
C SER A 27 19.26 0.53 4.03
N VAL A 28 19.24 0.98 2.77
CA VAL A 28 18.93 2.37 2.41
C VAL A 28 17.69 2.39 1.53
N GLY A 29 16.56 2.79 2.11
CA GLY A 29 15.30 3.04 1.42
C GLY A 29 15.08 4.52 1.12
N ASN A 30 14.15 4.80 0.20
CA ASN A 30 13.80 6.15 -0.21
C ASN A 30 12.28 6.28 -0.31
N TRP A 31 11.70 7.24 0.40
CA TRP A 31 10.26 7.50 0.46
C TRP A 31 9.64 7.89 -0.88
N GLY A 32 10.43 8.42 -1.81
CA GLY A 32 10.01 8.77 -3.17
C GLY A 32 10.10 7.61 -4.15
N ASN A 33 10.74 6.49 -3.79
CA ASN A 33 10.90 5.32 -4.66
C ASN A 33 10.00 4.16 -4.24
N THR A 34 8.71 4.45 -4.11
CA THR A 34 7.70 3.51 -3.65
C THR A 34 7.54 2.32 -4.61
N ALA A 35 7.66 2.55 -5.93
CA ALA A 35 7.41 1.53 -6.96
C ALA A 35 8.55 0.52 -7.20
N VAL A 36 9.78 0.76 -6.71
CA VAL A 36 10.93 -0.09 -7.06
C VAL A 36 11.63 -0.67 -5.84
N HIS A 37 12.29 0.17 -5.03
CA HIS A 37 13.25 -0.32 -4.02
C HIS A 37 12.73 -0.27 -2.58
N LEU A 38 11.87 0.71 -2.25
CA LEU A 38 11.52 1.01 -0.86
C LEU A 38 11.03 -0.21 -0.08
N ARG A 39 10.07 -0.96 -0.64
CA ARG A 39 9.54 -2.17 -0.01
C ARG A 39 10.64 -3.21 0.21
N GLY A 40 11.46 -3.47 -0.80
CA GLY A 40 12.57 -4.42 -0.72
C GLY A 40 13.62 -4.03 0.32
N ASN A 41 13.94 -2.75 0.45
CA ASN A 41 14.89 -2.27 1.46
C ASN A 41 14.37 -2.51 2.89
N ILE A 42 13.09 -2.19 3.14
CA ILE A 42 12.48 -2.37 4.45
C ILE A 42 12.32 -3.85 4.78
N LEU A 43 11.85 -4.68 3.83
CA LEU A 43 11.74 -6.12 4.03
C LEU A 43 13.11 -6.77 4.23
N GLY A 44 14.14 -6.35 3.50
CA GLY A 44 15.52 -6.79 3.70
C GLY A 44 16.01 -6.52 5.12
N TYR A 45 15.75 -5.32 5.66
CA TYR A 45 16.07 -4.99 7.05
C TYR A 45 15.28 -5.85 8.05
N LEU A 46 13.97 -6.00 7.84
CA LEU A 46 13.10 -6.75 8.75
C LEU A 46 13.46 -8.24 8.81
N VAL A 47 13.74 -8.85 7.66
CA VAL A 47 13.89 -10.31 7.53
C VAL A 47 15.33 -10.79 7.66
N ALA A 48 16.34 -9.95 7.40
CA ALA A 48 17.74 -10.37 7.51
C ALA A 48 18.09 -10.92 8.89
N GLY A 49 18.84 -12.03 8.92
CA GLY A 49 19.33 -12.70 10.13
C GLY A 49 20.49 -11.96 10.82
N SER A 50 20.98 -10.88 10.22
CA SER A 50 22.09 -10.08 10.72
C SER A 50 21.85 -9.61 12.16
N LEU A 51 22.87 -9.76 13.02
CA LEU A 51 22.84 -9.27 14.38
C LEU A 51 22.89 -7.73 14.45
N TYR A 52 23.65 -7.11 13.54
CA TYR A 52 23.78 -5.66 13.45
C TYR A 52 23.11 -5.16 12.16
N LYS A 53 21.98 -4.47 12.34
CA LYS A 53 21.15 -3.97 11.24
C LYS A 53 20.89 -2.49 11.41
N PHE A 54 21.08 -1.75 10.32
CA PHE A 54 20.85 -0.33 10.25
C PHE A 54 19.89 -0.02 9.09
N LEU A 55 19.01 0.96 9.28
CA LEU A 55 18.05 1.38 8.27
C LEU A 55 18.12 2.90 8.04
N ARG A 56 18.21 3.31 6.77
CA ARG A 56 18.15 4.70 6.35
C ARG A 56 16.97 4.91 5.44
N LEU A 57 16.14 5.90 5.74
CA LEU A 57 14.97 6.21 4.93
C LEU A 57 15.03 7.68 4.51
N GLY A 58 15.34 7.91 3.25
CA GLY A 58 15.60 9.25 2.71
C GLY A 58 14.54 9.74 1.72
N VAL A 59 14.82 10.91 1.15
CA VAL A 59 14.18 11.48 -0.04
C VAL A 59 15.27 11.90 -1.03
N GLY A 60 14.90 12.37 -2.22
CA GLY A 60 15.85 12.80 -3.24
C GLY A 60 16.62 11.64 -3.91
N ARG A 61 17.88 11.90 -4.28
CA ARG A 61 18.70 10.94 -5.04
C ARG A 61 19.12 9.72 -4.22
N HIS A 62 19.11 8.55 -4.88
CA HIS A 62 19.39 7.25 -4.27
C HIS A 62 20.88 6.97 -4.02
N ASP A 63 21.80 7.72 -4.63
CA ASP A 63 23.24 7.45 -4.58
C ASP A 63 24.02 8.31 -3.57
N LEU A 64 23.43 9.40 -3.09
CA LEU A 64 24.06 10.34 -2.15
C LEU A 64 24.30 9.78 -0.74
N PRO A 65 23.45 8.91 -0.15
CA PRO A 65 23.63 8.43 1.22
C PRO A 65 24.87 7.56 1.45
N PHE A 66 25.53 7.04 0.40
CA PHE A 66 26.61 6.06 0.51
C PHE A 66 27.98 6.63 0.92
N TYR A 67 28.11 7.95 1.06
CA TYR A 67 29.42 8.63 1.25
C TYR A 67 29.53 9.46 2.54
N GLN A 68 28.90 9.02 3.64
CA GLN A 68 28.98 9.74 4.93
C GLN A 68 29.90 9.02 5.93
N ASP A 69 30.84 9.76 6.53
CA ASP A 69 31.86 9.25 7.47
C ASP A 69 31.37 9.14 8.94
N GLU A 70 30.08 9.40 9.20
CA GLU A 70 29.52 9.48 10.56
C GLU A 70 29.10 8.11 11.12
N GLU A 71 29.10 8.00 12.45
CA GLU A 71 28.56 6.82 13.15
C GLU A 71 27.08 6.64 12.83
N GLN A 72 26.71 5.40 12.54
CA GLN A 72 25.40 5.08 11.99
C GLN A 72 24.43 4.71 13.13
N PRO A 73 23.40 5.53 13.46
CA PRO A 73 22.36 5.13 14.42
C PRO A 73 21.56 3.92 13.91
N PRO A 74 20.87 3.14 14.76
CA PRO A 74 20.09 1.99 14.30
C PRO A 74 19.14 2.34 13.16
N ILE A 75 18.37 3.42 13.32
CA ILE A 75 17.50 3.98 12.29
C ILE A 75 17.79 5.47 12.14
N ASP A 76 17.77 5.96 10.92
CA ASP A 76 17.78 7.39 10.62
C ASP A 76 16.92 7.67 9.40
N MET A 77 15.96 8.57 9.57
CA MET A 77 14.88 8.77 8.61
C MET A 77 14.54 10.24 8.41
N VAL A 78 14.18 10.60 7.19
CA VAL A 78 13.60 11.90 6.86
C VAL A 78 12.15 11.95 7.32
N VAL A 79 11.78 13.04 8.00
CA VAL A 79 10.42 13.38 8.40
C VAL A 79 9.84 14.39 7.40
N ARG A 80 8.89 13.95 6.58
CA ARG A 80 8.21 14.73 5.55
C ARG A 80 7.07 15.55 6.14
N LYS A 81 7.41 16.75 6.63
CA LYS A 81 6.47 17.74 7.14
C LYS A 81 6.39 18.95 6.22
N GLY A 82 5.18 19.39 5.89
CA GLY A 82 4.92 20.49 4.98
C GLY A 82 5.08 20.10 3.50
N ASN A 83 4.68 21.02 2.63
CA ASN A 83 4.73 20.85 1.18
C ASN A 83 5.96 21.57 0.60
N VAL A 84 6.96 20.80 0.15
CA VAL A 84 8.19 21.31 -0.49
C VAL A 84 8.12 21.24 -2.02
N GLY A 85 6.96 20.87 -2.59
CA GLY A 85 6.78 20.63 -4.02
C GLY A 85 7.00 19.17 -4.43
N TYR A 86 7.03 18.94 -5.75
CA TYR A 86 7.20 17.62 -6.35
C TYR A 86 8.53 17.55 -7.10
N ASN A 87 9.30 16.50 -6.83
CA ASN A 87 10.56 16.19 -7.54
C ASN A 87 11.57 17.35 -7.50
N ASP A 88 11.73 17.97 -6.32
CA ASP A 88 12.70 19.04 -6.05
C ASP A 88 13.67 18.60 -4.93
N PRO A 89 14.82 18.00 -5.28
CA PRO A 89 15.77 17.49 -4.29
C PRO A 89 16.36 18.57 -3.37
N GLU A 90 16.50 19.81 -3.84
CA GLU A 90 17.07 20.89 -3.02
C GLU A 90 16.02 21.39 -2.01
N ALA A 91 14.76 21.55 -2.44
CA ALA A 91 13.67 21.89 -1.53
C ALA A 91 13.39 20.77 -0.52
N GLU A 92 13.44 19.50 -0.95
CA GLU A 92 13.33 18.34 -0.05
C GLU A 92 14.45 18.30 0.99
N LYS A 93 15.69 18.52 0.57
CA LYS A 93 16.86 18.57 1.47
C LYS A 93 16.80 19.74 2.45
N ALA A 94 16.29 20.89 2.01
CA ALA A 94 16.19 22.09 2.84
C ALA A 94 14.97 22.09 3.76
N GLY A 95 13.85 21.52 3.31
CA GLY A 95 12.56 21.60 3.99
C GLY A 95 12.28 20.45 4.95
N TYR A 96 12.89 19.28 4.75
CA TYR A 96 12.66 18.13 5.62
C TYR A 96 13.79 17.91 6.62
N THR A 97 13.39 17.48 7.81
CA THR A 97 14.32 17.19 8.92
C THR A 97 14.63 15.69 8.97
N ARG A 98 15.75 15.32 9.58
CA ARG A 98 16.07 13.92 9.89
C ARG A 98 15.83 13.63 11.36
N ARG A 99 15.42 12.41 11.66
CA ARG A 99 15.22 11.89 13.01
C ARG A 99 15.82 10.51 13.14
N THR A 100 16.50 10.26 14.25
CA THR A 100 17.05 8.95 14.60
C THR A 100 16.06 8.15 15.44
N GLU A 101 16.05 6.83 15.27
CA GLU A 101 15.22 5.90 16.04
C GLU A 101 16.02 4.66 16.42
N ASN A 102 15.54 3.93 17.43
CA ASN A 102 16.20 2.71 17.89
C ASN A 102 15.70 1.44 17.18
N GLU A 103 14.53 1.50 16.55
CA GLU A 103 13.86 0.32 16.00
C GLU A 103 12.92 0.68 14.85
N TRP A 104 12.64 -0.30 13.99
CA TRP A 104 11.64 -0.22 12.94
C TRP A 104 10.82 -1.53 12.88
N PRO A 105 9.48 -1.46 12.79
CA PRO A 105 8.64 -0.27 12.92
C PRO A 105 8.79 0.42 14.28
N LEU A 106 8.37 1.68 14.41
CA LEU A 106 8.53 2.42 15.66
C LEU A 106 7.64 1.79 16.75
N ALA A 107 8.17 1.47 17.93
CA ALA A 107 7.36 0.81 18.96
C ALA A 107 6.19 1.66 19.47
N ARG A 108 6.28 2.98 19.32
CA ARG A 108 5.21 3.92 19.69
C ARG A 108 4.10 4.04 18.64
N THR A 109 4.24 3.41 17.47
CA THR A 109 3.23 3.43 16.41
C THR A 109 1.92 2.81 16.90
N GLN A 110 0.83 3.55 16.74
CA GLN A 110 -0.54 3.14 16.99
C GLN A 110 -1.25 2.92 15.66
N TYR A 111 -1.37 1.65 15.26
CA TYR A 111 -2.14 1.25 14.08
C TYR A 111 -3.62 1.54 14.33
N THR A 112 -4.16 2.51 13.58
CA THR A 112 -5.49 3.05 13.77
C THR A 112 -6.32 2.85 12.51
N ASN A 113 -7.47 2.20 12.63
CA ASN A 113 -8.40 2.02 11.51
C ASN A 113 -9.15 3.32 11.23
N TYR A 114 -9.16 3.72 9.98
CA TYR A 114 -10.05 4.74 9.43
C TYR A 114 -11.08 4.04 8.54
N TYR A 115 -12.29 3.87 9.06
CA TYR A 115 -13.40 3.23 8.38
C TYR A 115 -13.93 4.10 7.26
N LEU A 116 -14.18 3.49 6.10
CA LEU A 116 -14.75 4.14 4.94
C LEU A 116 -16.28 4.20 5.10
N HIS A 117 -16.86 5.35 4.81
CA HIS A 117 -18.30 5.59 4.89
C HIS A 117 -18.90 5.78 3.51
N ARG A 118 -20.15 5.34 3.31
CA ARG A 118 -20.85 5.42 2.01
C ARG A 118 -21.00 6.83 1.44
N ASN A 119 -20.86 7.87 2.26
CA ASN A 119 -20.93 9.28 1.86
C ASN A 119 -19.59 9.85 1.35
N GLY A 120 -18.54 9.03 1.21
CA GLY A 120 -17.22 9.47 0.75
C GLY A 120 -16.35 10.07 1.85
N THR A 121 -16.68 9.87 3.13
CA THR A 121 -15.81 10.23 4.24
C THR A 121 -15.11 9.01 4.83
N MET A 122 -14.05 9.23 5.60
CA MET A 122 -13.43 8.22 6.46
C MET A 122 -13.13 8.77 7.85
N SER A 123 -13.30 7.94 8.88
CA SER A 123 -13.06 8.32 10.28
C SER A 123 -12.70 7.11 11.14
N THR A 124 -12.26 7.33 12.37
CA THR A 124 -11.92 6.26 13.31
C THR A 124 -13.12 5.51 13.88
N GLU A 125 -14.33 6.02 13.62
CA GLU A 125 -15.58 5.39 14.03
C GLU A 125 -16.17 4.62 12.85
N PRO A 126 -16.56 3.35 13.02
CA PRO A 126 -17.24 2.61 11.97
C PRO A 126 -18.60 3.24 11.64
N GLU A 127 -19.08 3.06 10.41
CA GLU A 127 -20.40 3.54 10.02
C GLU A 127 -21.46 2.95 10.97
N ALA A 128 -22.25 3.82 11.61
CA ALA A 128 -23.21 3.40 12.61
C ALA A 128 -24.13 2.30 12.05
N THR A 129 -24.09 1.14 12.69
CA THR A 129 -24.89 -0.03 12.31
C THR A 129 -26.34 0.21 12.70
N GLN A 130 -27.07 1.04 11.94
CA GLN A 130 -28.53 1.02 12.06
C GLN A 130 -29.00 -0.32 11.47
N VAL A 131 -29.70 -1.09 12.31
CA VAL A 131 -30.13 -2.48 12.07
C VAL A 131 -30.97 -2.63 10.77
N GLU A 132 -31.47 -1.52 10.23
CA GLU A 132 -32.28 -1.45 9.00
C GLU A 132 -31.55 -0.84 7.79
N GLN A 133 -30.26 -0.51 7.90
CA GLN A 133 -29.51 0.01 6.75
C GLN A 133 -29.43 -1.07 5.66
N PRO A 134 -29.96 -0.82 4.45
CA PRO A 134 -29.82 -1.77 3.36
C PRO A 134 -28.34 -2.00 3.05
N VAL A 135 -28.01 -3.20 2.58
CA VAL A 135 -26.71 -3.48 1.97
C VAL A 135 -26.47 -2.42 0.90
N GLY A 136 -25.42 -1.62 1.08
CA GLY A 136 -25.06 -0.55 0.17
C GLY A 136 -23.81 -0.92 -0.61
N ARG A 137 -23.64 -0.33 -1.79
CA ARG A 137 -22.39 -0.41 -2.52
C ARG A 137 -22.09 0.89 -3.23
N LEU A 138 -20.81 1.23 -3.30
CA LEU A 138 -20.29 2.24 -4.21
C LEU A 138 -19.70 1.52 -5.42
N SER A 139 -19.87 2.09 -6.62
CA SER A 139 -19.49 1.43 -7.87
C SER A 139 -18.75 2.38 -8.79
N TYR A 140 -17.77 1.87 -9.52
CA TYR A 140 -17.01 2.60 -10.51
C TYR A 140 -16.67 1.69 -11.70
N GLU A 141 -16.46 2.31 -12.86
CA GLU A 141 -16.04 1.60 -14.07
C GLU A 141 -14.65 0.98 -13.86
N ALA A 142 -14.51 -0.29 -14.22
CA ALA A 142 -13.29 -1.07 -13.96
C ALA A 142 -12.10 -0.65 -14.83
N LEU A 143 -12.36 -0.03 -15.98
CA LEU A 143 -11.35 0.51 -16.87
C LEU A 143 -11.39 2.04 -16.86
N GLY A 144 -10.21 2.64 -16.76
CA GLY A 144 -9.94 4.07 -16.88
C GLY A 144 -8.53 4.28 -17.44
N THR A 145 -8.21 5.51 -17.81
CA THR A 145 -6.85 5.91 -18.23
C THR A 145 -6.29 6.95 -17.26
N PRO A 146 -4.98 7.25 -17.27
CA PRO A 146 -4.42 8.34 -16.48
C PRO A 146 -5.08 9.70 -16.74
N GLU A 147 -5.58 9.95 -17.97
CA GLU A 147 -6.29 11.17 -18.36
C GLU A 147 -7.77 11.17 -17.98
N GLU A 148 -8.39 9.98 -17.94
CA GLU A 148 -9.77 9.78 -17.49
C GLU A 148 -9.85 8.67 -16.45
N PRO A 149 -9.33 8.91 -15.23
CA PRO A 149 -9.28 7.89 -14.20
C PRO A 149 -10.69 7.60 -13.66
N ARG A 150 -10.90 6.35 -13.26
CA ARG A 150 -12.15 5.88 -12.63
C ARG A 150 -11.82 5.39 -11.23
N PHE A 151 -12.35 6.09 -10.23
CA PHE A 151 -12.07 5.80 -8.84
C PHE A 151 -13.22 6.18 -7.93
N ILE A 152 -13.18 5.66 -6.70
CA ILE A 152 -13.96 6.15 -5.58
C ILE A 152 -13.00 6.84 -4.63
N GLU A 153 -13.40 8.01 -4.12
CA GLU A 153 -12.62 8.80 -3.18
C GLU A 153 -13.25 8.76 -1.78
N PHE A 154 -12.40 8.71 -0.76
CA PHE A 154 -12.76 8.94 0.63
C PHE A 154 -11.85 10.01 1.23
N SER A 155 -12.38 10.86 2.09
CA SER A 155 -11.61 11.90 2.79
C SER A 155 -11.83 11.91 4.29
N THR A 156 -10.78 12.19 5.07
CA THR A 156 -10.95 12.51 6.49
C THR A 156 -11.51 13.92 6.66
N PRO A 157 -12.15 14.23 7.79
CA PRO A 157 -12.22 15.61 8.24
C PRO A 157 -10.81 16.23 8.32
N PRO A 158 -10.70 17.57 8.25
CA PRO A 158 -9.45 18.25 8.54
C PRO A 158 -8.91 17.84 9.91
N PHE A 159 -7.63 17.51 9.98
CA PHE A 159 -6.97 17.17 11.23
C PHE A 159 -6.95 18.39 12.15
N THR A 160 -7.21 18.18 13.44
CA THR A 160 -7.24 19.28 14.42
C THR A 160 -5.89 19.51 15.10
N LYS A 161 -4.96 18.57 14.92
CA LYS A 161 -3.60 18.60 15.46
C LYS A 161 -2.64 17.97 14.46
N GLU A 162 -1.39 18.34 14.56
CA GLU A 162 -0.31 17.67 13.85
C GLU A 162 -0.33 16.17 14.14
N THR A 163 -0.32 15.36 13.09
CA THR A 163 -0.38 13.90 13.19
C THR A 163 0.64 13.29 12.25
N GLU A 164 1.57 12.52 12.81
CA GLU A 164 2.56 11.80 12.03
C GLU A 164 2.03 10.42 11.64
N ILE A 165 2.24 10.05 10.38
CA ILE A 165 1.94 8.73 9.82
C ILE A 165 3.26 8.14 9.35
N THR A 166 3.77 7.16 10.07
CA THR A 166 5.07 6.53 9.78
C THR A 166 5.02 5.03 9.97
N GLY A 167 5.14 4.29 8.87
CA GLY A 167 5.13 2.83 8.89
C GLY A 167 4.40 2.24 7.71
N HIS A 168 3.97 0.98 7.86
CA HIS A 168 3.24 0.23 6.85
C HIS A 168 1.74 0.56 6.90
N ILE A 169 1.08 0.57 5.75
CA ILE A 169 -0.34 0.85 5.63
C ILE A 169 -1.02 -0.36 4.98
N VAL A 170 -2.22 -0.69 5.44
CA VAL A 170 -3.04 -1.77 4.86
C VAL A 170 -4.45 -1.24 4.66
N ALA A 171 -5.03 -1.51 3.50
CA ALA A 171 -6.44 -1.26 3.23
C ALA A 171 -7.20 -2.58 3.19
N HIS A 172 -8.20 -2.73 4.05
CA HIS A 172 -9.13 -3.86 4.06
C HIS A 172 -10.41 -3.48 3.32
N LEU A 173 -10.73 -4.19 2.24
CA LEU A 173 -11.84 -3.86 1.35
C LEU A 173 -12.71 -5.09 1.06
N ASN A 174 -14.03 -4.90 0.98
CA ASN A 174 -15.01 -5.89 0.58
C ASN A 174 -15.49 -5.56 -0.83
N VAL A 175 -14.96 -6.26 -1.82
CA VAL A 175 -15.09 -5.90 -3.24
C VAL A 175 -15.76 -6.97 -4.07
N SER A 176 -16.43 -6.57 -5.14
CA SER A 176 -16.86 -7.49 -6.20
C SER A 176 -16.70 -6.84 -7.56
N ALA A 177 -16.56 -7.65 -8.61
CA ALA A 177 -16.58 -7.17 -9.99
C ALA A 177 -17.78 -7.76 -10.75
N THR A 178 -18.35 -7.00 -11.69
CA THR A 178 -19.38 -7.48 -12.62
C THR A 178 -19.07 -7.04 -14.05
N PRO A 179 -19.17 -7.92 -15.06
CA PRO A 179 -18.98 -7.51 -16.46
C PRO A 179 -20.13 -6.63 -16.94
N HIS A 180 -19.91 -5.87 -18.01
CA HIS A 180 -21.02 -5.22 -18.71
C HIS A 180 -22.06 -6.25 -19.20
N LEU A 181 -23.34 -5.83 -19.20
CA LEU A 181 -24.49 -6.66 -19.61
C LEU A 181 -24.24 -7.36 -20.95
N GLY A 182 -24.45 -8.68 -20.98
CA GLY A 182 -24.29 -9.51 -22.18
C GLY A 182 -22.87 -10.01 -22.47
N LYS A 183 -21.86 -9.62 -21.67
CA LYS A 183 -20.49 -10.15 -21.77
C LYS A 183 -20.21 -11.21 -20.70
N ARG A 184 -19.41 -12.23 -21.03
CA ARG A 184 -18.83 -13.16 -20.05
C ARG A 184 -17.48 -12.61 -19.62
N SER A 185 -17.27 -12.41 -18.32
CA SER A 185 -15.93 -12.15 -17.79
C SER A 185 -15.16 -13.47 -17.70
N SER A 186 -13.87 -13.43 -18.03
CA SER A 186 -12.92 -14.53 -17.84
C SER A 186 -11.79 -14.16 -16.87
N THR A 187 -12.01 -13.12 -16.04
CA THR A 187 -11.00 -12.59 -15.13
C THR A 187 -10.61 -13.64 -14.09
N ARG A 188 -9.32 -13.99 -14.09
CA ARG A 188 -8.68 -14.73 -13.01
C ARG A 188 -7.81 -13.76 -12.25
N VAL A 189 -7.94 -13.77 -10.94
CA VAL A 189 -7.05 -13.06 -10.03
C VAL A 189 -6.46 -14.10 -9.08
N PRO A 190 -5.19 -13.99 -8.71
CA PRO A 190 -4.74 -14.56 -7.45
C PRO A 190 -5.69 -14.07 -6.37
N LEU A 191 -6.42 -14.99 -5.73
CA LEU A 191 -7.31 -14.62 -4.63
C LEU A 191 -6.49 -14.76 -3.35
N GLU A 192 -6.19 -13.59 -2.80
CA GLU A 192 -5.35 -13.42 -1.63
C GLU A 192 -6.14 -13.86 -0.40
N THR A 193 -6.07 -15.14 -0.06
CA THR A 193 -6.35 -15.52 1.32
C THR A 193 -5.10 -15.15 2.10
N PRO A 194 -5.15 -14.17 3.03
CA PRO A 194 -3.99 -13.91 3.87
C PRO A 194 -3.61 -15.23 4.52
N PHE A 195 -2.37 -15.65 4.30
CA PHE A 195 -1.80 -16.80 4.98
C PHE A 195 -1.56 -16.34 6.42
N LEU A 196 -2.64 -16.20 7.21
CA LEU A 196 -2.64 -15.69 8.58
C LEU A 196 -1.70 -16.50 9.48
N SER A 197 -1.42 -17.75 9.10
CA SER A 197 -0.48 -18.65 9.76
C SER A 197 0.99 -18.44 9.36
N HIS A 198 1.28 -17.64 8.32
CA HIS A 198 2.64 -17.44 7.87
C HIS A 198 3.44 -16.63 8.89
N ARG A 199 4.63 -17.10 9.27
CA ARG A 199 5.46 -16.50 10.33
C ARG A 199 5.80 -15.01 10.12
N ARG A 200 5.83 -14.56 8.86
CA ARG A 200 6.10 -13.17 8.46
C ARG A 200 4.85 -12.29 8.39
N HIS A 201 3.65 -12.86 8.49
CA HIS A 201 2.41 -12.10 8.46
C HIS A 201 2.28 -11.24 9.72
N ARG A 202 1.85 -9.99 9.56
CA ARG A 202 1.46 -9.08 10.63
C ARG A 202 0.19 -8.36 10.18
N ASP A 203 -0.66 -7.96 11.13
CA ASP A 203 -1.90 -7.21 10.82
C ASP A 203 -1.63 -5.91 10.05
N TRP A 204 -0.43 -5.35 10.21
CA TRP A 204 0.04 -4.13 9.53
C TRP A 204 1.00 -4.40 8.36
N LEU A 205 1.33 -5.65 8.08
CA LEU A 205 2.18 -6.06 6.96
C LEU A 205 1.76 -7.49 6.54
N PRO A 206 0.68 -7.61 5.76
CA PRO A 206 0.18 -8.89 5.33
C PRO A 206 1.26 -9.61 4.52
N HIS A 207 1.54 -10.86 4.89
CA HIS A 207 2.37 -11.70 4.04
C HIS A 207 1.57 -12.19 2.83
N GLN A 208 2.11 -11.96 1.65
CA GLN A 208 1.52 -12.37 0.39
C GLN A 208 2.52 -13.24 -0.39
N ASP A 209 2.03 -14.39 -0.85
CA ASP A 209 2.70 -15.24 -1.82
C ASP A 209 1.96 -15.12 -3.17
N TYR A 210 2.68 -15.39 -4.25
CA TYR A 210 2.13 -15.31 -5.61
C TYR A 210 2.53 -16.59 -6.36
N PHE A 211 1.92 -17.72 -5.99
CA PHE A 211 2.18 -18.98 -6.66
C PHE A 211 1.15 -19.26 -7.75
N SER A 212 1.56 -20.02 -8.77
CA SER A 212 0.68 -20.45 -9.86
C SER A 212 -0.55 -21.23 -9.38
N THR A 213 -0.45 -21.86 -8.21
CA THR A 213 -1.52 -22.62 -7.54
C THR A 213 -2.58 -21.75 -6.86
N ASP A 214 -2.28 -20.48 -6.60
CA ASP A 214 -3.14 -19.58 -5.83
C ASP A 214 -4.11 -18.78 -6.72
N VAL A 215 -4.07 -19.02 -8.04
CA VAL A 215 -4.92 -18.35 -9.02
C VAL A 215 -6.34 -18.90 -8.96
N GLN A 216 -7.31 -18.01 -8.74
CA GLN A 216 -8.72 -18.36 -8.74
C GLN A 216 -9.51 -17.47 -9.72
N PRO A 217 -10.63 -17.95 -10.26
CA PRO A 217 -11.52 -17.10 -11.04
C PRO A 217 -12.22 -16.08 -10.13
N VAL A 218 -12.36 -14.83 -10.58
CA VAL A 218 -13.29 -13.89 -9.96
C VAL A 218 -14.69 -14.28 -10.39
N ILE A 219 -15.53 -14.69 -9.46
CA ILE A 219 -16.93 -15.00 -9.74
C ILE A 219 -17.71 -13.68 -9.79
N PRO A 220 -18.36 -13.35 -10.93
CA PRO A 220 -19.06 -12.08 -11.06
C PRO A 220 -20.11 -11.87 -9.96
N GLY A 221 -20.00 -10.73 -9.26
CA GLY A 221 -20.91 -10.34 -8.18
C GLY A 221 -20.65 -11.02 -6.83
N GLU A 222 -19.73 -11.98 -6.74
CA GLU A 222 -19.28 -12.50 -5.44
C GLU A 222 -18.44 -11.45 -4.71
N VAL A 223 -18.67 -11.32 -3.39
CA VAL A 223 -17.96 -10.36 -2.55
C VAL A 223 -16.75 -11.04 -1.93
N TYR A 224 -15.59 -10.43 -2.11
CA TYR A 224 -14.31 -10.88 -1.56
C TYR A 224 -13.79 -9.84 -0.59
N ALA A 225 -13.34 -10.29 0.59
CA ALA A 225 -12.53 -9.48 1.47
C ALA A 225 -11.07 -9.55 1.02
N VAL A 226 -10.44 -8.40 0.82
CA VAL A 226 -9.05 -8.27 0.36
C VAL A 226 -8.28 -7.31 1.25
N ASP A 227 -7.01 -7.64 1.51
CA ASP A 227 -6.06 -6.78 2.22
C ASP A 227 -5.00 -6.28 1.24
N VAL A 228 -5.04 -4.98 0.95
CA VAL A 228 -4.11 -4.32 0.02
C VAL A 228 -3.01 -3.64 0.82
N GLU A 229 -1.76 -4.11 0.67
CA GLU A 229 -0.59 -3.41 1.20
C GLU A 229 -0.40 -2.08 0.45
N VAL A 230 -0.40 -0.98 1.20
CA VAL A 230 0.06 0.32 0.71
C VAL A 230 1.48 0.51 1.22
N TRP A 231 2.40 0.80 0.30
CA TRP A 231 3.82 0.86 0.62
C TRP A 231 4.12 1.79 1.81
N PRO A 232 5.05 1.39 2.67
CA PRO A 232 5.34 2.13 3.89
C PRO A 232 5.72 3.57 3.59
N THR A 233 5.29 4.48 4.44
CA THR A 233 5.44 5.91 4.24
C THR A 233 5.88 6.61 5.51
N ASN A 234 6.33 7.84 5.36
CA ASN A 234 6.41 8.84 6.41
C ASN A 234 5.78 10.13 5.89
N VAL A 235 4.85 10.73 6.65
CA VAL A 235 4.30 12.06 6.40
C VAL A 235 3.76 12.66 7.69
N VAL A 236 3.87 13.97 7.84
CA VAL A 236 3.24 14.72 8.93
C VAL A 236 2.08 15.52 8.36
N VAL A 237 0.87 15.20 8.80
CA VAL A 237 -0.36 15.90 8.43
C VAL A 237 -0.54 17.08 9.37
N GLU A 238 -0.61 18.29 8.82
CA GLU A 238 -0.75 19.52 9.58
C GLU A 238 -2.23 19.82 9.92
N PRO A 239 -2.50 20.62 10.98
CA PRO A 239 -3.86 21.05 11.28
C PRO A 239 -4.52 21.75 10.08
N GLY A 240 -5.76 21.37 9.77
CA GLY A 240 -6.50 21.87 8.61
C GLY A 240 -6.30 21.06 7.33
N SER A 241 -5.28 20.20 7.25
CA SER A 241 -5.11 19.24 6.15
C SER A 241 -6.00 18.01 6.34
N CYS A 242 -6.32 17.31 5.26
CA CYS A 242 -7.04 16.03 5.29
C CYS A 242 -6.23 14.94 4.56
N LEU A 243 -6.58 13.70 4.82
CA LEU A 243 -6.14 12.57 4.00
C LEU A 243 -7.19 12.26 2.95
N ILE A 244 -6.74 11.88 1.76
CA ILE A 244 -7.57 11.42 0.66
C ILE A 244 -7.12 10.00 0.30
N LEU A 245 -8.07 9.08 0.22
CA LEU A 245 -7.90 7.73 -0.27
C LEU A 245 -8.66 7.58 -1.58
N GLU A 246 -7.94 7.32 -2.66
CA GLU A 246 -8.52 6.95 -3.95
C GLU A 246 -8.41 5.44 -4.15
N ILE A 247 -9.52 4.81 -4.53
CA ILE A 247 -9.57 3.39 -4.86
C ILE A 247 -9.92 3.28 -6.34
N ALA A 248 -8.96 2.76 -7.11
CA ALA A 248 -9.05 2.60 -8.56
C ALA A 248 -8.58 1.20 -8.96
N SER A 249 -9.00 0.75 -10.13
CA SER A 249 -8.51 -0.49 -10.75
C SER A 249 -7.54 -0.22 -11.91
N GLY A 250 -7.35 1.04 -12.28
CA GLY A 250 -6.33 1.53 -13.20
C GLY A 250 -5.37 2.47 -12.49
N ASP A 251 -4.24 2.75 -13.11
CA ASP A 251 -3.25 3.64 -12.53
C ASP A 251 -3.75 5.09 -12.47
N THR A 252 -3.49 5.74 -11.34
CA THR A 252 -3.78 7.16 -11.11
C THR A 252 -2.54 8.01 -11.42
N PRO A 253 -2.69 9.35 -11.54
CA PRO A 253 -1.54 10.24 -11.72
C PRO A 253 -0.48 10.02 -10.62
N GLY A 254 0.80 9.96 -11.02
CA GLY A 254 1.93 9.78 -10.09
C GLY A 254 2.63 8.42 -10.18
N VAL A 255 2.08 7.44 -10.91
CA VAL A 255 2.75 6.14 -11.15
C VAL A 255 3.99 6.22 -12.05
N GLY A 256 4.20 7.37 -12.71
CA GLY A 256 5.34 7.59 -13.59
C GLY A 256 5.37 6.60 -14.76
N ILE A 257 6.50 5.93 -14.96
CA ILE A 257 6.69 4.92 -16.02
C ILE A 257 6.17 3.53 -15.63
N PHE A 258 5.71 3.35 -14.38
CA PHE A 258 5.26 2.06 -13.85
C PHE A 258 3.75 1.88 -14.04
N VAL A 259 3.30 2.03 -15.29
CA VAL A 259 1.89 1.82 -15.67
C VAL A 259 1.60 0.34 -15.90
N HIS A 260 0.39 -0.06 -15.54
CA HIS A 260 -0.24 -1.33 -15.83
C HIS A 260 -1.17 -1.14 -17.05
N ASP A 261 -0.62 -0.87 -18.22
CA ASP A 261 -1.35 -0.69 -19.50
C ASP A 261 -1.15 -1.87 -20.48
N GLY A 262 -0.71 -3.01 -19.93
CA GLY A 262 -0.41 -4.21 -20.70
C GLY A 262 -1.56 -4.70 -21.58
N ALA A 263 -1.22 -5.34 -22.69
CA ALA A 263 -2.17 -5.79 -23.73
C ALA A 263 -3.28 -6.73 -23.22
N GLU A 264 -3.19 -7.28 -22.01
CA GLU A 264 -4.27 -8.07 -21.42
C GLU A 264 -5.38 -7.24 -20.75
N ARG A 265 -5.19 -5.94 -20.53
CA ARG A 265 -6.22 -5.04 -19.97
C ARG A 265 -7.20 -4.57 -21.04
N THR A 266 -7.86 -5.53 -21.67
CA THR A 266 -8.86 -5.27 -22.70
C THR A 266 -10.25 -5.10 -22.10
N GLU A 267 -11.10 -4.37 -22.83
CA GLU A 267 -12.52 -4.21 -22.57
C GLU A 267 -13.28 -5.56 -22.52
N GLU A 268 -12.80 -6.59 -23.23
CA GLU A 268 -13.38 -7.94 -23.17
C GLU A 268 -13.09 -8.64 -21.83
N ARG A 269 -11.89 -8.45 -21.28
CA ARG A 269 -11.45 -9.14 -20.07
C ARG A 269 -11.82 -8.37 -18.80
N PHE A 270 -11.56 -7.07 -18.76
CA PHE A 270 -11.65 -6.23 -17.57
C PHE A 270 -12.77 -5.18 -17.62
N GLY A 271 -13.48 -5.04 -18.74
CA GLY A 271 -14.63 -4.12 -18.84
C GLY A 271 -15.77 -4.53 -17.90
N GLY A 272 -16.43 -3.55 -17.29
CA GLY A 272 -17.50 -3.75 -16.32
C GLY A 272 -17.39 -2.82 -15.11
N MET A 273 -18.06 -3.18 -14.03
CA MET A 273 -18.13 -2.41 -12.80
C MET A 273 -17.38 -3.09 -11.67
N ASN A 274 -16.58 -2.31 -10.95
CA ASN A 274 -16.08 -2.67 -9.63
C ASN A 274 -17.00 -2.09 -8.55
N HIS A 275 -17.11 -2.79 -7.44
CA HIS A 275 -17.99 -2.43 -6.34
C HIS A 275 -17.27 -2.54 -5.00
N ILE A 276 -17.50 -1.59 -4.10
CA ILE A 276 -17.14 -1.66 -2.68
C ILE A 276 -18.43 -1.82 -1.89
N HIS A 277 -18.53 -2.88 -1.08
CA HIS A 277 -19.75 -3.25 -0.37
C HIS A 277 -19.72 -2.80 1.09
N PHE A 278 -20.86 -2.33 1.57
CA PHE A 278 -21.03 -1.80 2.93
C PHE A 278 -22.23 -2.50 3.59
N ALA A 279 -21.94 -3.17 4.70
CA ALA A 279 -22.91 -3.88 5.53
C ALA A 279 -22.32 -4.05 6.94
N PRO A 280 -23.11 -4.43 7.95
CA PRO A 280 -22.57 -4.70 9.29
C PRO A 280 -21.38 -5.68 9.32
N HIS A 281 -21.35 -6.63 8.38
CA HIS A 281 -20.29 -7.62 8.20
C HIS A 281 -19.30 -7.29 7.07
N TYR A 282 -19.50 -6.18 6.34
CA TYR A 282 -18.59 -5.67 5.31
C TYR A 282 -18.08 -4.30 5.75
N GLN A 283 -17.16 -4.32 6.72
CA GLN A 283 -16.45 -3.13 7.16
C GLN A 283 -15.25 -2.90 6.24
N ASN A 284 -15.12 -1.70 5.71
CA ASN A 284 -13.97 -1.30 4.90
C ASN A 284 -13.18 -0.25 5.66
N TYR A 285 -11.87 -0.36 5.68
CA TYR A 285 -11.02 0.57 6.42
C TYR A 285 -9.60 0.61 5.86
N ILE A 286 -8.92 1.72 6.13
CA ILE A 286 -7.48 1.83 5.97
C ILE A 286 -6.84 1.92 7.36
N THR A 287 -5.85 1.08 7.61
CA THR A 287 -5.10 1.05 8.87
C THR A 287 -3.86 1.92 8.72
N LEU A 288 -3.82 3.03 9.47
CA LEU A 288 -2.74 4.01 9.42
C LEU A 288 -1.79 3.87 10.63
N PRO A 289 -0.47 3.93 10.42
CA PRO A 289 0.53 3.87 11.48
C PRO A 289 0.73 5.24 12.13
N ILE A 290 -0.15 5.61 13.07
CA ILE A 290 -0.10 6.92 13.75
C ILE A 290 1.03 6.94 14.78
N VAL A 291 1.85 8.00 14.81
CA VAL A 291 3.01 8.14 15.72
C VAL A 291 2.85 9.30 16.69
#